data_AF-A0A1W6LA93-F1
#
_entry.id   AF-A0A1W6LA93-F1
#
_cell.length_a   1.000
_cell.length_b   1.000
_cell.length_c   1.000
_cell.angle_alpha   90.00
_cell.angle_beta   90.00
_cell.angle_gamma   90.00
#
_symmetry.space_group_name_H-M   'P 1'
#
loop_
_entity.id
_entity.type
_entity.pdbx_description
1 polymer ?
#
loop_
_entity_poly.entity_id
_entity_poly.type
_entity_poly.pdbx_seq_one_letter_code
_entity_poly.pdbx_strand_id
1 'polypeptide(L)'
;MPSEKCSRAEDLRARGLSVADIAEELHVTRQRVRQLLATARTERQRERSPDPFARLSVRTANGLKAEFLYVRKQSLTVDTVAEALVTGRLHSVRNLGKKSVEEIERWLEALRGPLGERDLLRPASDPHLSPP
;
A
#
# COMPACT_ATOMS: atom_id res chain seq x y z
N MET A 1 -4.39 -2.83 -6.33
CA MET A 1 -5.19 -3.93 -6.88
C MET A 1 -4.44 -5.23 -6.67
N PRO A 2 -5.02 -6.19 -5.94
CA PRO A 2 -4.46 -7.53 -5.84
C PRO A 2 -4.23 -8.12 -7.22
N SER A 3 -3.20 -8.97 -7.37
CA SER A 3 -3.10 -9.77 -8.58
C SER A 3 -4.37 -10.60 -8.77
N GLU A 4 -4.81 -10.83 -10.00
CA GLU A 4 -6.01 -11.60 -10.31
C GLU A 4 -6.03 -12.96 -9.58
N LYS A 5 -4.86 -13.58 -9.42
CA LYS A 5 -4.67 -14.83 -8.67
C LYS A 5 -4.84 -14.66 -7.15
N CYS A 6 -4.52 -13.51 -6.58
CA CYS A 6 -4.78 -13.19 -5.18
C CYS A 6 -6.29 -13.07 -4.92
N SER A 7 -7.00 -12.27 -5.73
CA SER A 7 -8.46 -12.11 -5.61
C SER A 7 -9.19 -13.44 -5.77
N ARG A 8 -8.83 -14.22 -6.80
CA ARG A 8 -9.40 -15.54 -7.05
C ARG A 8 -9.17 -16.50 -5.87
N ALA A 9 -7.99 -16.50 -5.26
CA ALA A 9 -7.70 -17.34 -4.09
C ALA A 9 -8.54 -16.93 -2.87
N GLU A 10 -8.77 -15.64 -2.64
CA GLU A 10 -9.63 -15.17 -1.56
C GLU A 10 -11.10 -15.52 -1.78
N ASP A 11 -11.62 -15.40 -3.01
CA ASP A 11 -13.00 -15.75 -3.34
C ASP A 11 -13.26 -17.25 -3.08
N LEU A 12 -12.35 -18.11 -3.53
CA LEU A 12 -12.44 -19.55 -3.28
C LEU A 12 -12.35 -19.86 -1.78
N ARG A 13 -11.48 -19.16 -1.05
CA ARG A 13 -11.38 -19.32 0.41
C ARG A 13 -12.65 -18.87 1.13
N ALA A 14 -13.27 -17.78 0.68
CA ALA A 14 -14.54 -17.27 1.23
C ALA A 14 -15.71 -18.23 0.97
N ARG A 15 -15.67 -18.99 -0.13
CA ARG A 15 -16.60 -20.08 -0.43
C ARG A 15 -16.39 -21.35 0.42
N GLY A 16 -15.42 -21.33 1.34
CA GLY A 16 -15.16 -22.43 2.27
C GLY A 16 -14.17 -23.48 1.76
N LEU A 17 -13.57 -23.30 0.57
CA LEU A 17 -12.63 -24.28 0.02
C LEU A 17 -11.36 -24.39 0.87
N SER A 18 -10.81 -25.60 0.93
CA SER A 18 -9.53 -25.85 1.60
C SER A 18 -8.36 -25.35 0.75
N VAL A 19 -7.18 -25.24 1.36
CA VAL A 19 -5.94 -24.87 0.64
C VAL A 19 -5.58 -25.90 -0.45
N ALA A 20 -5.99 -27.17 -0.28
CA ALA A 20 -5.76 -28.21 -1.28
C ALA A 20 -6.67 -27.99 -2.49
N ASP A 21 -7.97 -27.76 -2.28
CA ASP A 21 -8.93 -27.55 -3.37
C ASP A 21 -8.61 -26.28 -4.16
N ILE A 22 -8.20 -25.21 -3.47
CA ILE A 22 -7.76 -23.97 -4.13
C ILE A 22 -6.49 -24.20 -4.96
N ALA A 23 -5.58 -25.06 -4.50
CA ALA A 23 -4.34 -25.36 -5.21
C ALA A 23 -4.63 -26.11 -6.51
N GLU A 24 -5.58 -27.04 -6.48
CA GLU A 24 -6.05 -27.78 -7.66
C GLU A 24 -6.76 -26.84 -8.65
N GLU A 25 -7.73 -26.05 -8.17
CA GLU A 25 -8.49 -25.09 -8.97
C GLU A 25 -7.62 -24.04 -9.66
N LEU A 26 -6.59 -23.54 -8.96
CA LEU A 26 -5.68 -22.52 -9.51
C LEU A 26 -4.47 -23.10 -10.23
N HIS A 27 -4.32 -24.42 -10.28
CA HIS A 27 -3.15 -25.13 -10.81
C HIS A 27 -1.83 -24.62 -10.23
N VAL A 28 -1.76 -24.46 -8.91
CA VAL A 28 -0.54 -24.02 -8.19
C VAL A 28 -0.28 -24.89 -6.97
N THR A 29 0.90 -24.76 -6.36
CA THR A 29 1.20 -25.52 -5.14
C THR A 29 0.43 -24.97 -3.93
N ARG A 30 0.18 -25.82 -2.93
CA ARG A 30 -0.41 -25.40 -1.63
C ARG A 30 0.38 -24.29 -0.95
N GLN A 31 1.71 -24.32 -1.07
CA GLN A 31 2.58 -23.24 -0.59
C GLN A 31 2.29 -21.94 -1.32
N ARG A 32 2.10 -21.99 -2.64
CA ARG A 32 1.76 -20.81 -3.44
C ARG A 32 0.40 -20.25 -3.05
N VAL A 33 -0.61 -21.09 -2.79
CA VAL A 33 -1.92 -20.63 -2.27
C VAL A 33 -1.77 -19.88 -0.95
N ARG A 34 -0.99 -20.41 0.01
CA ARG A 34 -0.73 -19.73 1.28
C ARG A 34 -0.09 -18.35 1.06
N GLN A 35 0.85 -18.25 0.13
CA GLN A 35 1.46 -16.95 -0.24
C GLN A 35 0.45 -15.99 -0.86
N LEU A 36 -0.42 -16.47 -1.76
CA LEU A 36 -1.46 -15.64 -2.39
C LEU A 36 -2.44 -15.08 -1.35
N LEU A 37 -2.94 -15.94 -0.44
CA LEU A 37 -3.83 -15.53 0.64
C LEU A 37 -3.14 -14.56 1.63
N ALA A 38 -1.87 -14.80 1.97
CA ALA A 38 -1.11 -13.89 2.82
C ALA A 38 -0.88 -12.52 2.15
N THR A 39 -0.61 -12.52 0.84
CA THR A 39 -0.44 -11.31 0.04
C THR A 39 -1.74 -10.52 0.02
N ALA A 40 -2.86 -11.18 -0.29
CA ALA A 40 -4.17 -10.54 -0.37
C ALA A 40 -4.61 -9.94 0.98
N ARG A 41 -4.39 -10.66 2.09
CA ARG A 41 -4.60 -10.13 3.45
C ARG A 41 -3.75 -8.88 3.71
N THR A 42 -2.48 -8.92 3.31
CA THR A 42 -1.56 -7.78 3.48
C THR A 42 -2.05 -6.58 2.67
N GLU A 43 -2.49 -6.79 1.43
CA GLU A 43 -3.04 -5.73 0.58
C GLU A 43 -4.30 -5.09 1.18
N ARG A 44 -5.25 -5.90 1.67
CA ARG A 44 -6.43 -5.37 2.40
C ARG A 44 -6.05 -4.55 3.64
N GLN A 45 -5.04 -5.00 4.37
CA GLN A 45 -4.53 -4.26 5.53
C GLN A 45 -3.91 -2.92 5.12
N ARG A 46 -3.18 -2.87 4.01
CA ARG A 46 -2.61 -1.64 3.47
C ARG A 46 -3.69 -0.66 3.02
N GLU A 47 -4.76 -1.15 2.40
CA GLU A 47 -5.90 -0.31 1.99
C GLU A 47 -6.61 0.35 3.19
N ARG A 48 -6.67 -0.34 4.33
CA ARG A 48 -7.28 0.17 5.57
C ARG A 48 -6.34 0.97 6.47
N SER A 49 -5.07 1.07 6.11
CA SER A 49 -4.08 1.76 6.93
C SER A 49 -4.31 3.28 6.86
N PRO A 50 -4.31 3.97 8.02
CA PRO A 50 -4.34 5.44 8.04
C PRO A 50 -3.01 6.05 7.58
N ASP A 51 -1.91 5.29 7.67
CA ASP A 51 -0.63 5.70 7.08
C ASP A 51 -0.71 5.61 5.55
N PRO A 52 -0.64 6.74 4.83
CA PRO A 52 -0.74 6.74 3.38
C PRO A 52 0.42 5.99 2.71
N PHE A 53 1.60 5.92 3.35
CA PHE A 53 2.76 5.22 2.81
C PHE A 53 2.64 3.70 2.91
N ALA A 54 1.76 3.18 3.76
CA ALA A 54 1.49 1.75 3.83
C ALA A 54 0.88 1.20 2.53
N ARG A 55 0.27 2.05 1.70
CA ARG A 55 -0.30 1.68 0.40
C ARG A 55 0.77 1.41 -0.66
N LEU A 56 2.00 1.84 -0.43
CA LEU A 56 3.14 1.59 -1.32
C LEU A 56 3.75 0.20 -1.08
N SER A 57 4.44 -0.32 -2.09
CA SER A 57 5.28 -1.50 -1.92
C SER A 57 6.39 -1.24 -0.89
N VAL A 58 6.81 -2.30 -0.19
CA VAL A 58 7.88 -2.24 0.83
C VAL A 58 9.15 -1.62 0.25
N ARG A 59 9.49 -1.95 -1.01
CA ARG A 59 10.66 -1.40 -1.68
C ARG A 59 10.55 0.12 -1.83
N THR A 60 9.43 0.60 -2.36
CA THR A 60 9.21 2.02 -2.62
C THR A 60 9.12 2.81 -1.31
N ALA A 61 8.38 2.30 -0.31
CA ALA A 61 8.30 2.91 1.01
C ALA A 61 9.68 3.01 1.69
N ASN A 62 10.51 1.96 1.60
CA ASN A 62 11.86 1.99 2.16
C ASN A 62 12.79 2.95 1.39
N GLY A 63 12.65 3.05 0.07
CA GLY A 63 13.40 4.02 -0.74
C GLY A 63 13.08 5.47 -0.33
N LEU A 64 11.80 5.78 -0.14
CA LEU A 64 11.36 7.09 0.36
C LEU A 64 11.87 7.36 1.77
N LYS A 65 11.73 6.41 2.71
CA LYS A 65 12.28 6.56 4.07
C LYS A 65 13.78 6.81 4.04
N ALA A 66 14.52 6.10 3.19
CA ALA A 66 15.95 6.27 3.06
C ALA A 66 16.33 7.67 2.57
N GLU A 67 15.69 8.15 1.50
CA GLU A 67 15.97 9.47 0.96
C GLU A 67 15.58 10.58 1.95
N PHE A 68 14.33 10.60 2.41
CA PHE A 68 13.84 11.73 3.19
C PHE A 68 14.39 11.71 4.62
N LEU A 69 14.28 10.61 5.34
CA LEU A 69 14.64 10.57 6.77
C LEU A 69 16.16 10.48 6.97
N TYR A 70 16.89 9.72 6.14
CA TYR A 70 18.30 9.45 6.39
C TYR A 70 19.25 10.31 5.56
N VAL A 71 18.98 10.52 4.26
CA VAL A 71 19.85 11.33 3.40
C VAL A 71 19.56 12.82 3.58
N ARG A 72 18.29 13.22 3.50
CA ARG A 72 17.87 14.62 3.56
C ARG A 72 17.62 15.15 4.97
N LYS A 73 17.44 14.25 5.95
CA LYS A 73 17.04 14.61 7.33
C LYS A 73 15.76 15.46 7.36
N GLN A 74 14.83 15.15 6.46
CA GLN A 74 13.56 15.83 6.28
C GLN A 74 12.41 14.91 6.66
N SER A 75 11.33 15.49 7.21
CA SER A 75 10.08 14.76 7.46
C SER A 75 9.53 14.17 6.17
N LEU A 76 9.17 12.88 6.22
CA LEU A 76 8.52 12.18 5.10
C LEU A 76 7.01 12.45 5.13
N THR A 77 6.54 13.35 4.26
CA THR A 77 5.11 13.67 4.10
C THR A 77 4.66 13.48 2.64
N VAL A 78 3.35 13.35 2.41
CA VAL A 78 2.79 13.22 1.06
C VAL A 78 3.23 14.40 0.18
N ASP A 79 3.20 15.61 0.71
CA ASP A 79 3.61 16.82 0.00
C ASP A 79 5.09 16.80 -0.39
N THR A 80 5.97 16.36 0.52
CA THR A 80 7.41 16.27 0.21
C THR A 80 7.70 15.26 -0.90
N VAL A 81 6.91 14.18 -0.98
CA VAL A 81 7.04 13.18 -2.05
C VAL A 81 6.48 13.73 -3.37
N ALA A 82 5.35 14.44 -3.33
CA ALA A 82 4.77 15.10 -4.50
C ALA A 82 5.73 16.16 -5.09
N GLU A 83 6.34 16.99 -4.25
CA GLU A 83 7.33 17.97 -4.67
C GLU A 83 8.57 17.29 -5.27
N ALA A 84 9.07 16.21 -4.66
CA ALA A 84 10.20 15.45 -5.17
C ALA A 84 9.90 14.77 -6.52
N LEU A 85 8.65 14.37 -6.75
CA LEU A 85 8.22 13.85 -8.05
C LEU A 85 8.23 14.94 -9.12
N VAL A 86 7.59 16.08 -8.86
CA VAL A 86 7.49 17.21 -9.81
C VAL A 86 8.87 17.77 -10.17
N THR A 87 9.76 17.88 -9.20
CA THR A 87 11.15 18.33 -9.41
C THR A 87 12.05 17.27 -10.04
N GLY A 88 11.53 16.07 -10.34
CA GLY A 88 12.28 14.97 -10.92
C GLY A 88 13.27 14.29 -9.97
N ARG A 89 13.38 14.74 -8.71
CA ARG A 89 14.34 14.26 -7.71
C ARG A 89 14.21 12.77 -7.43
N LEU A 90 13.01 12.19 -7.52
CA LEU A 90 12.83 10.75 -7.27
C LEU A 90 13.61 9.85 -8.25
N HIS A 91 13.95 10.36 -9.44
CA HIS A 91 14.71 9.60 -10.44
C HIS A 91 16.19 9.40 -10.06
N SER A 92 16.73 10.23 -9.15
CA SER A 92 18.11 10.13 -8.69
C SER A 92 18.27 9.36 -7.38
N VAL A 93 17.16 8.96 -6.74
CA VAL A 93 17.18 8.25 -5.46
C VAL A 93 17.64 6.80 -5.65
N ARG A 94 18.69 6.42 -4.91
CA ARG A 94 19.18 5.05 -4.88
C ARG A 94 18.08 4.11 -4.36
N ASN A 95 17.76 3.07 -5.15
CA ASN A 95 16.70 2.07 -4.94
C ASN A 95 15.28 2.46 -5.35
N LEU A 96 15.03 3.69 -5.80
CA LEU A 96 13.80 4.06 -6.52
C LEU A 96 14.06 3.95 -8.03
N GLY A 97 13.69 2.82 -8.61
CA GLY A 97 13.74 2.64 -10.06
C GLY A 97 12.47 3.16 -10.73
N LYS A 98 12.43 3.12 -12.07
CA LYS A 98 11.28 3.52 -12.89
C LYS A 98 9.93 3.00 -12.35
N LYS A 99 9.85 1.70 -12.03
CA LYS A 99 8.63 1.08 -11.49
C LYS A 99 8.18 1.66 -10.15
N SER A 100 9.11 2.07 -9.29
CA SER A 100 8.80 2.70 -8.01
C SER A 100 8.29 4.12 -8.22
N VAL A 101 8.86 4.87 -9.18
CA VAL A 101 8.38 6.21 -9.53
C VAL A 101 6.95 6.13 -10.10
N GLU A 102 6.70 5.22 -11.04
CA GLU A 102 5.35 4.97 -11.57
C GLU A 102 4.35 4.53 -10.49
N GLU A 103 4.80 3.79 -9.47
CA GLU A 103 3.99 3.43 -8.32
C GLU A 103 3.64 4.66 -7.47
N ILE A 104 4.61 5.55 -7.23
CA ILE A 104 4.41 6.80 -6.50
C ILE A 104 3.44 7.72 -7.24
N GLU A 105 3.56 7.84 -8.56
CA GLU A 105 2.65 8.61 -9.41
C GLU A 105 1.20 8.13 -9.24
N ARG A 106 0.97 6.82 -9.42
CA ARG A 106 -0.37 6.22 -9.25
C ARG A 106 -0.89 6.38 -7.82
N TRP A 107 -0.01 6.29 -6.82
CA TRP A 107 -0.36 6.46 -5.42
C TRP A 107 -0.80 7.90 -5.10
N LEU A 108 -0.07 8.91 -5.61
CA LEU A 108 -0.44 10.32 -5.45
C LEU A 108 -1.76 10.64 -6.16
N GLU A 109 -1.97 10.09 -7.36
CA GLU A 109 -3.24 10.25 -8.09
C GLU A 109 -4.41 9.64 -7.31
N ALA A 110 -4.24 8.43 -6.74
CA ALA A 110 -5.27 7.78 -5.95
C ALA A 110 -5.62 8.54 -4.65
N LEU A 111 -4.67 9.31 -4.10
CA LEU A 111 -4.91 10.21 -2.96
C LEU A 111 -5.62 11.51 -3.37
N ARG A 112 -5.56 11.92 -4.64
CA ARG A 112 -6.22 13.13 -5.18
C ARG A 112 -7.62 12.86 -5.71
N GLY A 113 -7.96 11.62 -6.02
CA GLY A 113 -9.30 11.21 -6.44
C GLY A 113 -10.35 11.25 -5.30
N PRO A 114 -11.64 10.97 -5.60
CA PRO A 114 -12.76 11.06 -4.64
C PRO A 114 -12.67 10.11 -3.42
N LEU A 115 -11.67 9.22 -3.38
CA LEU A 115 -11.33 8.39 -2.22
C LEU A 115 -10.39 9.09 -1.22
N GLY A 116 -9.67 10.13 -1.64
CA GLY A 116 -8.83 10.97 -0.76
C GLY A 116 -9.65 11.93 0.11
N GLU A 117 -10.76 12.45 -0.42
CA GLU A 117 -11.68 13.32 0.34
C GLU A 117 -12.39 12.58 1.49
N ARG A 118 -12.58 11.26 1.38
CA ARG A 118 -13.25 10.46 2.42
C ARG A 118 -12.39 10.19 3.67
N ASP A 119 -11.08 10.12 3.53
CA ASP A 119 -10.16 9.87 4.67
C ASP A 119 -9.66 11.17 5.33
N LEU A 120 -9.70 12.31 4.62
CA LEU A 120 -9.26 13.61 5.17
C LEU A 120 -10.36 14.35 5.96
N LEU A 121 -11.62 13.92 5.85
CA LEU A 121 -12.78 14.55 6.51
C LEU A 121 -13.27 13.83 7.77
N ARG A 122 -12.55 12.83 8.28
CA ARG A 122 -12.84 12.27 9.61
C ARG A 122 -11.94 12.98 10.62
N PRO A 123 -12.40 14.08 11.28
CA PRO A 123 -11.68 14.57 12.44
C PRO A 123 -11.57 13.41 13.43
N ALA A 124 -10.35 13.19 13.94
CA ALA A 124 -10.15 12.37 15.12
C ALA A 124 -11.16 12.85 16.16
N SER A 125 -12.16 12.03 16.47
CA SER A 125 -13.05 12.32 17.59
C SER A 125 -12.17 12.28 18.83
N ASP A 126 -11.80 13.46 19.31
CA ASP A 126 -11.14 13.67 20.59
C ASP A 126 -11.96 13.00 21.69
N PRO A 127 -11.46 11.96 22.39
CA PRO A 127 -12.11 11.43 23.57
C PRO A 127 -11.48 12.05 24.82
N HIS A 128 -11.45 13.39 24.91
CA HIS A 128 -11.02 14.07 26.14
C HIS A 128 -11.90 15.27 26.47
N LEU A 129 -13.16 15.00 26.81
CA LEU A 129 -13.91 15.83 27.74
C LEU A 129 -14.60 14.91 28.75
N SER A 130 -14.03 14.81 29.94
CA SER A 130 -14.72 14.36 31.15
C SER A 130 -15.16 15.59 31.95
N PRO A 131 -16.21 15.46 32.78
CA PRO A 131 -17.24 16.47 33.00
C PRO A 131 -16.98 17.34 34.23
N PRO A 132 -17.77 18.41 34.43
CA PRO A 132 -18.25 18.82 35.74
C PRO A 132 -19.63 18.22 36.07
#